data_AF-A0A6P0MJX9-F1
#
_entry.id   AF-A0A6P0MJX9-F1
#
_cell.length_a   1.000
_cell.length_b   1.000
_cell.length_c   1.000
_cell.angle_alpha   90.00
_cell.angle_beta   90.00
_cell.angle_gamma   90.00
#
_symmetry.space_group_name_H-M   'P 1'
#
loop_
_entity.id
_entity.type
_entity.pdbx_description
1 polymer ?
#
loop_
_entity_poly.entity_id
_entity_poly.type
_entity_poly.pdbx_seq_one_letter_code
_entity_poly.pdbx_strand_id
1 'polypeptide(L)'
;MPRPSLKSQAAKRKAVAEAKKATKTTKTTKTSPAKSKTTATKTSSTVSKTSSPGLTTPKVSTSTLVPGLTTITPNDVAGMMPQFDASNYDIGDPLKPPSNIPQISEGEFDAGMSIYEGAVRALKLTGTAFDVTRERFTTEGKKAKAFGAGVKAATEFERVKGDYIDYLTQLETTTQKESGLSLAQKRTQFVLDSAVESAAEMDEKFEIARLGAELARLQRQDKQTKLDEFRKQLTGGN
;
A
#
# COMPACT_ATOMS: atom_id res chain seq x y z
N MET A 1 -27.44 11.15 -21.67
CA MET A 1 -26.29 11.12 -20.73
C MET A 1 -24.99 11.18 -21.53
N PRO A 2 -24.29 12.33 -21.61
CA PRO A 2 -23.04 12.42 -22.36
C PRO A 2 -21.94 11.61 -21.65
N ARG A 3 -21.32 10.67 -22.35
CA ARG A 3 -20.27 9.79 -21.80
C ARG A 3 -18.94 10.56 -21.70
N PRO A 4 -18.26 10.55 -20.54
CA PRO A 4 -17.00 11.25 -20.36
C PRO A 4 -15.91 10.62 -21.24
N SER A 5 -15.21 11.44 -22.02
CA SER A 5 -14.20 10.97 -22.98
C SER A 5 -12.99 10.35 -22.26
N LEU A 6 -12.34 9.38 -22.90
CA LEU A 6 -11.14 8.66 -22.41
C LEU A 6 -10.01 9.60 -21.95
N LYS A 7 -9.90 10.79 -22.56
CA LYS A 7 -8.94 11.82 -22.12
C LYS A 7 -9.24 12.35 -20.71
N SER A 8 -10.52 12.47 -20.33
CA SER A 8 -10.92 12.93 -19.00
C SER A 8 -10.65 11.89 -17.89
N GLN A 9 -10.69 10.59 -18.21
CA GLN A 9 -10.39 9.53 -17.25
C GLN A 9 -8.87 9.35 -17.05
N ALA A 10 -8.08 9.50 -18.11
CA ALA A 10 -6.62 9.48 -18.01
C ALA A 10 -6.06 10.68 -17.21
N ALA A 11 -6.63 11.87 -17.41
CA ALA A 11 -6.28 13.06 -16.63
C ALA A 11 -6.63 12.91 -15.13
N LYS A 12 -7.80 12.33 -14.81
CA LYS A 12 -8.18 12.01 -13.42
C LYS A 12 -7.25 10.98 -12.77
N ARG A 13 -6.81 9.96 -13.51
CA ARG A 13 -5.84 8.95 -13.00
C ARG A 13 -4.45 9.57 -12.74
N LYS A 14 -3.99 10.52 -13.56
CA LYS A 14 -2.73 11.25 -13.32
C LYS A 14 -2.83 12.19 -12.11
N ALA A 15 -3.93 12.93 -11.96
CA ALA A 15 -4.15 13.81 -10.80
C ALA A 15 -4.21 13.04 -9.46
N VAL A 16 -4.82 11.85 -9.44
CA VAL A 16 -4.85 10.99 -8.23
C VAL A 16 -3.47 10.40 -7.92
N ALA A 17 -2.64 10.12 -8.93
CA ALA A 17 -1.27 9.63 -8.73
C ALA A 17 -0.32 10.73 -8.22
N GLU A 18 -0.48 11.98 -8.67
CA GLU A 18 0.27 13.13 -8.14
C GLU A 18 -0.17 13.51 -6.72
N ALA A 19 -1.47 13.45 -6.42
CA ALA A 19 -1.97 13.65 -5.05
C ALA A 19 -1.40 12.60 -4.07
N LYS A 20 -1.28 11.33 -4.49
CA LYS A 20 -0.66 10.27 -3.67
C LYS A 20 0.86 10.41 -3.51
N LYS A 21 1.55 11.10 -4.42
CA LYS A 21 2.97 11.46 -4.24
C LYS A 21 3.13 12.63 -3.27
N ALA A 22 2.24 13.62 -3.29
CA ALA A 22 2.26 14.75 -2.38
C ALA A 22 1.92 14.37 -0.91
N THR A 23 1.13 13.32 -0.67
CA THR A 23 0.83 12.85 0.70
C THR A 23 1.92 11.94 1.29
N LYS A 24 2.91 11.49 0.51
CA LYS A 24 3.95 10.56 0.97
C LYS A 24 5.22 11.26 1.49
N THR A 25 5.31 12.58 1.41
CA THR A 25 6.48 13.38 1.83
C THR A 25 6.29 14.20 3.11
N THR A 26 5.17 14.05 3.82
CA THR A 26 4.90 14.77 5.08
C THR A 26 4.43 13.83 6.17
N LYS A 27 5.26 12.85 6.55
CA LYS A 27 5.27 12.21 7.89
C LYS A 27 6.38 11.17 8.03
N THR A 28 7.63 11.63 8.04
CA THR A 28 8.77 10.83 8.53
C THR A 28 9.84 11.74 9.15
N THR A 29 9.51 12.35 10.29
CA THR A 29 10.53 12.71 11.27
C THR A 29 10.75 11.51 12.19
N LYS A 30 11.84 10.82 11.92
CA LYS A 30 12.46 9.76 12.73
C LYS A 30 12.88 10.31 14.10
N THR A 31 12.70 9.50 15.14
CA THR A 31 13.76 9.24 16.13
C THR A 31 13.69 7.77 16.53
N SER A 32 14.64 6.99 16.04
CA SER A 32 14.97 5.66 16.53
C SER A 32 16.27 5.77 17.34
N PRO A 33 16.40 5.15 18.53
CA PRO A 33 17.71 4.99 19.15
C PRO A 33 18.38 3.71 18.64
N ALA A 34 19.66 3.88 18.30
CA ALA A 34 20.56 2.88 17.77
C ALA A 34 20.96 1.83 18.82
N LYS A 35 21.03 0.56 18.38
CA LYS A 35 21.79 -0.51 19.04
C LYS A 35 23.28 -0.17 18.99
N SER A 36 23.92 0.02 20.15
CA SER A 36 25.38 0.03 20.27
C SER A 36 25.87 -1.32 20.79
N LYS A 37 26.78 -1.91 20.02
CA LYS A 37 27.61 -3.07 20.36
C LYS A 37 28.41 -2.81 21.64
N THR A 38 28.40 -3.75 22.56
CA THR A 38 29.39 -3.90 23.62
C THR A 38 30.54 -4.76 23.11
N THR A 39 31.70 -4.13 22.86
CA THR A 39 32.97 -4.82 22.74
C THR A 39 33.69 -4.66 24.09
N ALA A 40 33.92 -5.78 24.77
CA ALA A 40 34.70 -5.84 25.99
C ALA A 40 36.18 -5.63 25.68
N THR A 41 36.85 -4.76 26.43
CA THR A 41 38.32 -4.71 26.49
C THR A 41 38.72 -4.52 27.95
N LYS A 42 39.51 -5.47 28.45
CA LYS A 42 40.23 -5.44 29.73
C LYS A 42 41.08 -4.16 29.81
N THR A 43 41.33 -3.60 31.00
CA THR A 43 42.62 -3.68 31.73
C THR A 43 42.49 -2.89 33.06
N SER A 44 43.26 -3.37 34.04
CA SER A 44 43.49 -3.01 35.44
C SER A 44 43.69 -1.54 35.86
N SER A 45 43.50 -1.33 37.18
CA SER A 45 44.22 -0.42 38.11
C SER A 45 44.23 1.07 37.75
N THR A 46 43.85 1.99 38.64
CA THR A 46 44.72 2.49 39.72
C THR A 46 43.94 3.49 40.60
N VAL A 47 44.28 3.52 41.89
CA VAL A 47 43.81 4.45 42.92
C VAL A 47 44.34 5.88 42.70
N SER A 48 43.47 6.90 42.80
CA SER A 48 43.80 8.28 43.25
C SER A 48 42.54 9.15 43.19
N LYS A 49 41.91 9.52 44.31
CA LYS A 49 42.11 10.75 45.12
C LYS A 49 41.85 12.09 44.39
N THR A 50 40.85 12.80 44.93
CA THR A 50 40.71 14.26 45.14
C THR A 50 40.45 15.24 43.98
N SER A 51 39.25 15.86 44.09
CA SER A 51 38.91 17.29 43.96
C SER A 51 39.28 18.07 42.69
N SER A 52 38.26 18.50 41.93
CA SER A 52 37.87 19.93 41.79
C SER A 52 36.63 20.09 40.89
N PRO A 53 35.92 21.22 40.96
CA PRO A 53 34.51 21.37 40.58
C PRO A 53 34.34 21.77 39.12
N GLY A 54 33.28 21.28 38.46
CA GLY A 54 32.91 21.81 37.15
C GLY A 54 31.84 21.01 36.43
N LEU A 55 30.74 21.68 36.12
CA LEU A 55 29.68 21.32 35.17
C LEU A 55 28.64 20.28 35.63
N THR A 56 27.74 20.72 36.53
CA THR A 56 26.41 20.13 36.65
C THR A 56 25.56 20.53 35.43
N THR A 57 25.61 19.74 34.36
CA THR A 57 24.49 19.71 33.42
C THR A 57 23.27 19.18 34.17
N PRO A 58 22.14 19.92 34.23
CA PRO A 58 20.94 19.40 34.86
C PRO A 58 20.49 18.18 34.07
N LYS A 59 20.60 17.00 34.68
CA LYS A 59 19.92 15.81 34.18
C LYS A 59 18.43 16.10 34.33
N VAL A 60 17.82 16.55 33.23
CA VAL A 60 16.36 16.66 33.14
C VAL A 60 15.82 15.24 33.29
N SER A 61 15.48 14.89 34.52
CA SER A 61 14.60 13.78 34.82
C SER A 61 13.24 14.18 34.26
N THR A 62 12.98 13.81 33.01
CA THR A 62 11.62 13.77 32.47
C THR A 62 10.86 12.74 33.29
N SER A 63 10.30 13.19 34.40
CA SER A 63 9.31 12.45 35.16
C SER A 63 8.08 12.36 34.28
N THR A 64 7.91 11.21 33.64
CA THR A 64 6.66 10.84 32.99
C THR A 64 5.68 10.44 34.09
N LEU A 65 5.28 11.42 34.91
CA LEU A 65 4.27 11.25 35.96
C LEU A 65 2.92 11.03 35.25
N VAL A 66 2.61 9.75 35.00
CA VAL A 66 1.25 9.33 34.65
C VAL A 66 0.42 9.45 35.94
N PRO A 67 -0.65 10.28 35.97
CA PRO A 67 -1.48 10.43 37.16
C PRO A 67 -2.01 9.06 37.61
N GLY A 68 -1.74 8.70 38.87
CA GLY A 68 -2.13 7.41 39.46
C GLY A 68 -1.07 6.31 39.44
N LEU A 69 0.12 6.54 38.84
CA LEU A 69 1.23 5.59 38.87
C LEU A 69 2.33 6.08 39.81
N THR A 70 2.23 5.76 41.10
CA THR A 70 3.31 6.00 42.07
C THR A 70 4.49 5.10 41.73
N THR A 71 5.58 5.72 41.27
CA THR A 71 6.83 5.02 40.96
C THR A 71 7.55 4.78 42.29
N ILE A 72 7.32 3.63 42.92
CA ILE A 72 8.04 3.23 44.14
C ILE A 72 9.47 2.87 43.72
N THR A 73 10.47 3.62 44.20
CA THR A 73 11.87 3.23 44.00
C THR A 73 12.33 2.32 45.15
N PRO A 74 13.31 1.41 44.94
CA PRO A 74 13.79 0.52 46.00
C PRO A 74 14.25 1.24 47.27
N ASN A 75 14.74 2.48 47.13
CA ASN A 75 15.16 3.31 48.26
C ASN A 75 13.96 3.81 49.09
N ASP A 76 12.79 3.99 48.48
CA ASP A 76 11.57 4.39 49.18
C ASP A 76 11.02 3.24 50.02
N VAL A 77 11.20 2.00 49.57
CA VAL A 77 10.78 0.80 50.31
C VAL A 77 11.59 0.63 51.59
N ALA A 78 12.92 0.82 51.53
CA ALA A 78 13.81 0.68 52.68
C ALA A 78 13.49 1.68 53.81
N GLY A 79 13.03 2.89 53.47
CA GLY A 79 12.61 3.90 54.44
C GLY A 79 11.21 3.67 55.04
N MET A 80 10.38 2.85 54.40
CA MET A 80 9.04 2.48 54.89
C MET A 80 9.03 1.23 55.75
N MET A 81 10.12 0.46 55.77
CA MET A 81 10.25 -0.68 56.66
C MET A 81 10.62 -0.21 58.07
N PRO A 82 9.97 -0.73 59.13
CA PRO A 82 10.38 -0.45 60.49
C PRO A 82 11.83 -0.86 60.70
N GLN A 83 12.64 0.02 61.29
CA GLN A 83 14.05 -0.26 61.56
C GLN A 83 14.15 -1.40 62.58
N PHE A 84 14.74 -2.52 62.15
CA PHE A 84 15.02 -3.66 63.02
C PHE A 84 16.36 -3.42 63.73
N ASP A 85 16.32 -3.22 65.04
CA ASP A 85 17.50 -3.19 65.89
C ASP A 85 17.66 -4.55 66.57
N ALA A 86 18.61 -5.34 66.11
CA ALA A 86 18.88 -6.69 66.61
C ALA A 86 19.20 -6.72 68.12
N SER A 87 19.75 -5.62 68.67
CA SER A 87 20.11 -5.56 70.08
C SER A 87 18.91 -5.53 71.03
N ASN A 88 17.73 -5.13 70.53
CA ASN A 88 16.47 -5.13 71.30
C ASN A 88 15.78 -6.50 71.34
N TYR A 89 16.28 -7.49 70.59
CA TYR A 89 15.73 -8.85 70.52
C TYR A 89 16.72 -9.92 70.98
N ASP A 90 17.88 -9.52 71.52
CA ASP A 90 18.88 -10.45 72.05
C ASP A 90 18.44 -10.99 73.42
N ILE A 91 18.10 -12.27 73.47
CA ILE A 91 17.69 -12.94 74.71
C ILE A 91 18.91 -13.65 75.29
N GLY A 92 19.67 -12.92 76.12
CA GLY A 92 20.85 -13.47 76.80
C GLY A 92 20.54 -14.57 77.81
N ASP A 93 19.35 -14.57 78.42
CA ASP A 93 18.84 -15.64 79.32
C ASP A 93 17.40 -16.03 78.92
N PRO A 94 17.19 -17.22 78.32
CA PRO A 94 15.89 -17.66 77.82
C PRO A 94 14.87 -17.99 78.92
N LEU A 95 15.29 -18.17 80.18
CA LEU A 95 14.40 -18.41 81.31
C LEU A 95 13.95 -17.12 82.00
N LYS A 96 14.63 -16.00 81.73
CA LYS A 96 14.32 -14.66 82.24
C LYS A 96 14.52 -13.62 81.13
N PRO A 97 13.61 -13.58 80.14
CA PRO A 97 13.68 -12.56 79.11
C PRO A 97 13.61 -11.18 79.77
N PRO A 98 14.43 -10.21 79.34
CA PRO A 98 14.45 -8.89 79.94
C PRO A 98 13.09 -8.19 79.75
N SER A 99 12.65 -7.45 80.76
CA SER A 99 11.30 -6.85 80.83
C SER A 99 11.06 -5.72 79.81
N ASN A 100 12.07 -5.36 79.04
CA ASN A 100 12.01 -4.42 77.93
C ASN A 100 11.52 -5.07 76.63
N ILE A 101 11.47 -6.41 76.55
CA ILE A 101 10.92 -7.12 75.39
C ILE A 101 9.39 -7.20 75.55
N PRO A 102 8.61 -6.70 74.57
CA PRO A 102 7.17 -6.85 74.58
C PRO A 102 6.80 -8.34 74.59
N GLN A 103 6.26 -8.83 75.71
CA GLN A 103 5.70 -10.17 75.78
C GLN A 103 4.31 -10.14 75.16
N ILE A 104 4.22 -10.61 73.92
CA ILE A 104 2.96 -10.80 73.19
C ILE A 104 2.29 -12.07 73.72
N SER A 105 0.98 -12.02 73.91
CA SER A 105 0.19 -13.22 74.26
C SER A 105 0.13 -14.20 73.09
N GLU A 106 -0.09 -15.49 73.37
CA GLU A 106 -0.21 -16.53 72.33
C GLU A 106 -1.30 -16.20 71.30
N GLY A 107 -2.45 -15.69 71.74
CA GLY A 107 -3.53 -15.27 70.84
C GLY A 107 -3.18 -14.09 69.94
N GLU A 108 -2.40 -13.13 70.43
CA GLU A 108 -1.90 -12.00 69.61
C GLU A 108 -0.83 -12.44 68.61
N PHE A 109 0.00 -13.42 68.98
CA PHE A 109 0.98 -14.03 68.08
C PHE A 109 0.29 -14.76 66.91
N ASP A 110 -0.69 -15.62 67.21
CA ASP A 110 -1.44 -16.36 66.19
C ASP A 110 -2.24 -15.42 65.29
N ALA A 111 -2.86 -14.40 65.86
CA ALA A 111 -3.56 -13.36 65.09
C ALA A 111 -2.59 -12.63 64.15
N GLY A 112 -1.41 -12.23 64.63
CA GLY A 112 -0.37 -11.59 63.83
C GLY A 112 0.11 -12.49 62.68
N MET A 113 0.41 -13.76 62.97
CA MET A 113 0.85 -14.73 61.96
C MET A 113 -0.19 -14.94 60.86
N SER A 114 -1.48 -15.05 61.23
CA SER A 114 -2.57 -15.22 60.28
C SER A 114 -2.70 -14.04 59.29
N ILE A 115 -2.42 -12.81 59.75
CA ILE A 115 -2.40 -11.60 58.90
C ILE A 115 -1.27 -11.69 57.89
N TYR A 116 -0.06 -12.05 58.33
CA TYR A 116 1.10 -12.19 57.43
C TYR A 116 0.88 -13.31 56.40
N GLU A 117 0.34 -14.45 56.79
CA GLU A 117 0.00 -15.53 55.87
C GLU A 117 -1.09 -15.10 54.87
N GLY A 118 -2.07 -14.32 55.31
CA GLY A 118 -3.09 -13.71 54.46
C GLY A 118 -2.46 -12.77 53.43
N ALA A 119 -1.53 -11.92 53.85
CA ALA A 119 -0.81 -11.00 52.98
C ALA A 119 0.05 -11.73 51.93
N VAL A 120 0.76 -12.79 52.32
CA VAL A 120 1.55 -13.61 51.38
C VAL A 120 0.65 -14.28 50.34
N ARG A 121 -0.52 -14.80 50.76
CA ARG A 121 -1.50 -15.39 49.84
C ARG A 121 -2.06 -14.34 48.87
N ALA A 122 -2.40 -13.16 49.37
CA ALA A 122 -2.88 -12.06 48.54
C ALA A 122 -1.82 -11.64 47.50
N LEU A 123 -0.56 -11.50 47.90
CA LEU A 123 0.54 -11.12 47.00
C LEU A 123 0.74 -12.17 45.89
N LYS A 124 0.70 -13.46 46.23
CA LYS A 124 0.76 -14.55 45.24
C LYS A 124 -0.41 -14.50 44.26
N LEU A 125 -1.63 -14.25 44.74
CA LEU A 125 -2.82 -14.11 43.89
C LEU A 125 -2.71 -12.90 42.95
N THR A 126 -2.18 -11.78 43.43
CA THR A 126 -1.93 -10.60 42.59
C THR A 126 -0.87 -10.90 41.53
N GLY A 127 0.21 -11.61 41.88
CA GLY A 127 1.23 -12.05 40.93
C GLY A 127 0.64 -12.93 39.82
N THR A 128 -0.13 -13.96 40.17
CA THR A 128 -0.78 -14.81 39.17
C THR A 128 -1.82 -14.06 38.33
N ALA A 129 -2.53 -13.08 38.90
CA ALA A 129 -3.43 -12.21 38.15
C ALA A 129 -2.70 -11.35 37.10
N PHE A 130 -1.49 -10.86 37.40
CA PHE A 130 -0.65 -10.16 36.42
C PHE A 130 -0.19 -11.09 35.29
N ASP A 131 0.19 -12.33 35.59
CA ASP A 131 0.56 -13.32 34.58
C ASP A 131 -0.63 -13.65 33.66
N VAL A 132 -1.83 -13.87 34.22
CA VAL A 132 -3.04 -14.09 33.43
C VAL A 132 -3.36 -12.89 32.55
N THR A 133 -3.21 -11.67 33.07
CA THR A 133 -3.43 -10.44 32.31
C THR A 133 -2.45 -10.33 31.14
N ARG A 134 -1.16 -10.64 31.37
CA ARG A 134 -0.12 -10.65 30.34
C ARG A 134 -0.42 -11.66 29.22
N GLU A 135 -0.87 -12.86 29.57
CA GLU A 135 -1.27 -13.88 28.59
C GLU A 135 -2.49 -13.42 27.79
N ARG A 136 -3.50 -12.80 28.43
CA ARG A 136 -4.65 -12.23 27.73
C ARG A 136 -4.23 -11.18 26.70
N PHE A 137 -3.39 -10.21 27.08
CA PHE A 137 -2.85 -9.22 26.13
C PHE A 137 -2.09 -9.86 24.97
N THR A 138 -1.32 -10.92 25.24
CA THR A 138 -0.60 -11.66 24.20
C THR A 138 -1.56 -12.35 23.22
N THR A 139 -2.62 -12.99 23.72
CA THR A 139 -3.64 -13.62 22.88
C THR A 139 -4.43 -12.62 22.06
N GLU A 140 -4.82 -11.48 22.63
CA GLU A 140 -5.50 -10.39 21.92
C GLU A 140 -4.60 -9.78 20.84
N GLY A 141 -3.31 -9.58 21.14
CA GLY A 141 -2.33 -9.14 20.15
C GLY A 141 -2.19 -10.11 18.98
N LYS A 142 -2.24 -11.43 19.22
CA LYS A 142 -2.26 -12.45 18.16
C LYS A 142 -3.56 -12.40 17.35
N LYS A 143 -4.72 -12.25 17.99
CA LYS A 143 -6.02 -12.09 17.31
C LYS A 143 -6.05 -10.85 16.41
N ALA A 144 -5.57 -9.71 16.91
CA ALA A 144 -5.50 -8.48 16.13
C ALA A 144 -4.59 -8.62 14.89
N LYS A 145 -3.44 -9.30 15.02
CA LYS A 145 -2.56 -9.61 13.87
C LYS A 145 -3.24 -10.53 12.86
N ALA A 146 -3.93 -11.57 13.31
CA ALA A 146 -4.66 -12.49 12.43
C ALA A 146 -5.79 -11.78 11.68
N PHE A 147 -6.56 -10.93 12.36
CA PHE A 147 -7.59 -10.11 11.74
C PHE A 147 -6.99 -9.15 10.71
N GLY A 148 -5.88 -8.48 11.05
CA GLY A 148 -5.17 -7.60 10.12
C GLY A 148 -4.63 -8.32 8.88
N ALA A 149 -4.17 -9.57 9.03
CA ALA A 149 -3.77 -10.41 7.90
C ALA A 149 -4.98 -10.80 7.02
N GLY A 150 -6.11 -11.14 7.65
CA GLY A 150 -7.36 -11.43 6.94
C GLY A 150 -7.87 -10.24 6.13
N VAL A 151 -7.84 -9.03 6.70
CA VAL A 151 -8.22 -7.80 5.98
C VAL A 151 -7.30 -7.55 4.79
N LYS A 152 -5.97 -7.71 4.95
CA LYS A 152 -5.03 -7.56 3.84
C LYS A 152 -5.30 -8.57 2.72
N ALA A 153 -5.48 -9.84 3.06
CA ALA A 153 -5.81 -10.87 2.09
C ALA A 153 -7.12 -10.54 1.34
N ALA A 154 -8.17 -10.13 2.05
CA ALA A 154 -9.43 -9.72 1.43
C ALA A 154 -9.24 -8.54 0.47
N THR A 155 -8.46 -7.52 0.84
CA THR A 155 -8.17 -6.39 -0.05
C THR A 155 -7.36 -6.79 -1.29
N GLU A 156 -6.47 -7.78 -1.17
CA GLU A 156 -5.73 -8.32 -2.32
C GLU A 156 -6.67 -9.09 -3.25
N PHE A 157 -7.59 -9.89 -2.72
CA PHE A 157 -8.62 -10.56 -3.53
C PHE A 157 -9.49 -9.58 -4.31
N GLU A 158 -9.97 -8.51 -3.66
CA GLU A 158 -10.75 -7.47 -4.34
C GLU A 158 -9.94 -6.75 -5.42
N ARG A 159 -8.66 -6.48 -5.14
CA ARG A 159 -7.76 -5.88 -6.13
C ARG A 159 -7.59 -6.79 -7.35
N VAL A 160 -7.28 -8.07 -7.16
CA VAL A 160 -7.11 -9.04 -8.26
C VAL A 160 -8.40 -9.17 -9.08
N LYS A 161 -9.56 -9.17 -8.43
CA LYS A 161 -10.85 -9.15 -9.11
C LYS A 161 -11.03 -7.90 -9.98
N GLY A 162 -10.64 -6.73 -9.46
CA GLY A 162 -10.65 -5.48 -10.22
C GLY A 162 -9.72 -5.53 -11.44
N ASP A 163 -8.47 -5.98 -11.24
CA ASP A 163 -7.47 -6.12 -12.30
C ASP A 163 -7.95 -7.10 -13.39
N TYR A 164 -8.66 -8.18 -13.01
CA TYR A 164 -9.25 -9.13 -13.96
C TYR A 164 -10.38 -8.53 -14.81
N ILE A 165 -11.28 -7.75 -14.21
CA ILE A 165 -12.36 -7.07 -14.94
C ILE A 165 -11.78 -6.04 -15.92
N ASP A 166 -10.75 -5.30 -15.49
CA ASP A 166 -10.02 -4.35 -16.34
C ASP A 166 -9.36 -5.07 -17.53
N TYR A 167 -8.75 -6.24 -17.30
CA TYR A 167 -8.19 -7.08 -18.36
C TYR A 167 -9.25 -7.53 -19.37
N LEU A 168 -10.40 -8.06 -18.91
CA LEU A 168 -11.49 -8.47 -19.80
C LEU A 168 -12.03 -7.31 -20.62
N THR A 169 -12.14 -6.12 -20.02
CA THR A 169 -12.58 -4.91 -20.72
C THR A 169 -11.58 -4.49 -21.80
N GLN A 170 -10.27 -4.59 -21.52
CA GLN A 170 -9.22 -4.31 -22.50
C GLN A 170 -9.22 -5.34 -23.64
N LEU A 171 -9.44 -6.61 -23.32
CA LEU A 171 -9.57 -7.68 -24.31
C LEU A 171 -10.72 -7.36 -25.27
N GLU A 172 -11.92 -7.09 -24.74
CA GLU A 172 -13.10 -6.76 -25.53
C GLU A 172 -12.87 -5.51 -26.40
N THR A 173 -12.28 -4.46 -25.83
CA THR A 173 -11.95 -3.22 -26.56
C THR A 173 -10.97 -3.51 -27.71
N THR A 174 -10.02 -4.41 -27.50
CA THR A 174 -9.03 -4.78 -28.51
C THR A 174 -9.69 -5.59 -29.63
N THR A 175 -10.53 -6.56 -29.29
CA THR A 175 -11.31 -7.34 -30.27
C THR A 175 -12.24 -6.45 -31.10
N GLN A 176 -12.90 -5.47 -30.48
CA GLN A 176 -13.73 -4.50 -31.21
C GLN A 176 -12.91 -3.66 -32.20
N LYS A 177 -11.72 -3.21 -31.80
CA LYS A 177 -10.81 -2.46 -32.68
C LYS A 177 -10.30 -3.31 -33.84
N GLU A 178 -9.96 -4.56 -33.59
CA GLU A 178 -9.52 -5.50 -34.62
C GLU A 178 -10.62 -5.77 -35.65
N SER A 179 -11.85 -6.00 -35.21
CA SER A 179 -13.01 -6.12 -36.09
C SER A 179 -13.23 -4.84 -36.92
N GLY A 180 -13.12 -3.66 -36.28
CA GLY A 180 -13.21 -2.38 -36.98
C GLY A 180 -12.11 -2.18 -38.02
N LEU A 181 -10.87 -2.56 -37.71
CA LEU A 181 -9.74 -2.52 -38.65
C LEU A 181 -9.96 -3.47 -39.82
N SER A 182 -10.40 -4.70 -39.57
CA SER A 182 -10.71 -5.70 -40.59
C SER A 182 -11.80 -5.19 -41.56
N LEU A 183 -12.85 -4.58 -41.03
CA LEU A 183 -13.92 -3.99 -41.85
C LEU A 183 -13.40 -2.82 -42.69
N ALA A 184 -12.57 -1.94 -42.12
CA ALA A 184 -11.98 -0.81 -42.84
C ALA A 184 -11.05 -1.27 -43.96
N GLN A 185 -10.24 -2.30 -43.73
CA GLN A 185 -9.39 -2.93 -44.74
C GLN A 185 -10.23 -3.52 -45.88
N LYS A 186 -11.28 -4.29 -45.56
CA LYS A 186 -12.19 -4.84 -46.57
C LYS A 186 -12.87 -3.76 -47.42
N ARG A 187 -13.33 -2.66 -46.80
CA ARG A 187 -13.90 -1.52 -47.52
C ARG A 187 -12.89 -0.85 -48.44
N THR A 188 -11.65 -0.68 -47.98
CA THR A 188 -10.59 -0.08 -48.78
C THR A 188 -10.24 -0.95 -49.98
N GLN A 189 -10.11 -2.27 -49.77
CA GLN A 189 -9.88 -3.22 -50.84
C GLN A 189 -11.02 -3.20 -51.87
N PHE A 190 -12.26 -3.25 -51.40
CA PHE A 190 -13.44 -3.17 -52.28
C PHE A 190 -13.45 -1.89 -53.13
N VAL A 191 -13.12 -0.74 -52.56
CA VAL A 191 -13.06 0.53 -53.31
C VAL A 191 -11.95 0.50 -54.36
N LEU A 192 -10.78 -0.07 -54.04
CA LEU A 192 -9.69 -0.23 -55.00
C LEU A 192 -10.10 -1.15 -56.16
N ASP A 193 -10.69 -2.30 -55.85
CA ASP A 193 -11.13 -3.27 -56.86
C ASP A 193 -12.21 -2.65 -57.77
N SER A 194 -13.20 -1.98 -57.17
CA SER A 194 -14.26 -1.30 -57.91
C SER A 194 -13.74 -0.14 -58.79
N ALA A 195 -12.69 0.57 -58.36
CA ALA A 195 -12.07 1.61 -59.18
C ALA A 195 -11.36 1.03 -60.41
N VAL A 196 -10.73 -0.14 -60.28
CA VAL A 196 -10.11 -0.85 -61.41
C VAL A 196 -11.16 -1.33 -62.40
N GLU A 197 -12.24 -1.95 -61.91
CA GLU A 197 -13.38 -2.36 -62.75
C GLU A 197 -14.00 -1.16 -63.47
N SER A 198 -14.22 -0.05 -62.76
CA SER A 198 -14.76 1.17 -63.35
C SER A 198 -13.83 1.79 -64.40
N ALA A 199 -12.51 1.72 -64.21
CA ALA A 199 -11.55 2.19 -65.21
C ALA A 199 -11.61 1.31 -66.49
N ALA A 200 -11.65 -0.02 -66.32
CA ALA A 200 -11.79 -0.94 -67.44
C ALA A 200 -13.10 -0.73 -68.23
N GLU A 201 -14.23 -0.51 -67.53
CA GLU A 201 -15.50 -0.16 -68.18
C GLU A 201 -15.42 1.15 -68.97
N MET A 202 -14.69 2.14 -68.47
CA MET A 202 -14.52 3.42 -69.16
C MET A 202 -13.64 3.29 -70.41
N ASP A 203 -12.58 2.48 -70.34
CA ASP A 203 -11.74 2.15 -71.51
C ASP A 203 -12.54 1.40 -72.58
N GLU A 204 -13.39 0.44 -72.19
CA GLU A 204 -14.26 -0.27 -73.12
C GLU A 204 -15.25 0.69 -73.81
N LYS A 205 -15.88 1.60 -73.03
CA LYS A 205 -16.78 2.63 -73.58
C LYS A 205 -16.04 3.57 -74.55
N PHE A 206 -14.78 3.89 -74.25
CA PHE A 206 -13.96 4.73 -75.12
C PHE A 206 -13.65 4.04 -76.46
N GLU A 207 -13.27 2.76 -76.44
CA GLU A 207 -13.01 2.00 -77.66
C GLU A 207 -14.28 1.82 -78.52
N ILE A 208 -15.44 1.57 -77.90
CA ILE A 208 -16.73 1.53 -78.62
C ILE A 208 -17.02 2.88 -79.29
N ALA A 209 -16.83 4.00 -78.57
CA ALA A 209 -17.05 5.34 -79.12
C ALA A 209 -16.08 5.65 -80.28
N ARG A 210 -14.83 5.21 -80.18
CA ARG A 210 -13.80 5.36 -81.22
C ARG A 210 -14.19 4.60 -82.50
N LEU A 211 -14.56 3.32 -82.37
CA LEU A 211 -15.03 2.51 -83.50
C LEU A 211 -16.28 3.11 -84.15
N GLY A 212 -17.22 3.60 -83.33
CA GLY A 212 -18.41 4.31 -83.83
C GLY A 212 -18.06 5.57 -84.62
N ALA A 213 -17.09 6.36 -84.16
CA ALA A 213 -16.61 7.55 -84.87
C ALA A 213 -15.91 7.21 -86.19
N GLU A 214 -15.11 6.14 -86.21
CA GLU A 214 -14.43 5.65 -87.41
C GLU A 214 -15.42 5.15 -88.47
N LEU A 215 -16.42 4.38 -88.05
CA LEU A 215 -17.51 3.92 -88.91
C LEU A 215 -18.29 5.10 -89.49
N ALA A 216 -18.61 6.11 -88.68
CA ALA A 216 -19.26 7.34 -89.15
C ALA A 216 -18.38 8.10 -90.16
N ARG A 217 -17.05 8.10 -89.99
CA ARG A 217 -16.10 8.70 -90.92
C ARG A 217 -16.09 7.96 -92.27
N LEU A 218 -16.02 6.63 -92.25
CA LEU A 218 -16.09 5.79 -93.45
C LEU A 218 -17.40 6.01 -94.20
N GLN A 219 -18.54 6.03 -93.50
CA GLN A 219 -19.84 6.31 -94.11
C GLN A 219 -19.91 7.71 -94.72
N ARG A 220 -19.30 8.73 -94.10
CA ARG A 220 -19.21 10.07 -94.70
C ARG A 220 -18.35 10.08 -95.96
N GLN A 221 -17.22 9.37 -95.92
CA GLN A 221 -16.34 9.24 -97.08
C GLN A 221 -17.06 8.53 -98.23
N ASP A 222 -17.74 7.42 -97.97
CA ASP A 222 -18.54 6.71 -98.98
C ASP A 222 -19.65 7.61 -99.57
N LYS A 223 -20.35 8.37 -98.72
CA LYS A 223 -21.38 9.32 -99.18
C LYS A 223 -20.77 10.44 -100.02
N GLN A 224 -19.58 10.94 -99.66
CA GLN A 224 -18.85 11.93 -100.47
C GLN A 224 -18.43 11.36 -101.81
N THR A 225 -17.86 10.15 -101.84
CA THR A 225 -17.49 9.47 -103.10
C THR A 225 -18.70 9.31 -104.02
N LYS A 226 -19.84 8.87 -103.47
CA LYS A 226 -21.11 8.78 -104.23
C LYS A 226 -21.59 10.12 -104.76
N LEU A 227 -21.47 11.19 -103.96
CA LEU A 227 -21.82 12.55 -104.40
C LEU A 227 -20.90 13.04 -105.52
N ASP A 228 -19.59 12.75 -105.45
CA ASP A 228 -18.62 13.14 -106.47
C ASP A 228 -18.80 12.34 -107.76
N GLU A 229 -19.12 11.04 -107.68
CA GLU A 229 -19.54 10.23 -108.83
C GLU A 229 -20.80 10.78 -109.49
N PHE A 230 -21.82 11.13 -108.69
CA PHE A 230 -23.05 11.73 -109.19
C PHE A 230 -22.78 13.08 -109.88
N ARG A 231 -21.91 13.93 -109.31
CA ARG A 231 -21.46 15.18 -109.94
C ARG A 231 -20.75 14.95 -111.27
N LYS A 232 -19.86 13.95 -111.35
CA LYS A 232 -19.19 13.59 -112.62
C LYS A 232 -20.18 13.16 -113.69
N GLN A 233 -21.23 12.41 -113.34
CA GLN A 233 -22.30 12.05 -114.28
C GLN A 233 -23.07 13.27 -114.79
N LEU A 234 -23.27 14.28 -113.94
CA LEU A 234 -23.92 15.54 -114.31
C LEU A 234 -23.06 16.44 -115.22
N THR A 235 -21.74 16.42 -115.08
CA THR A 235 -20.83 17.28 -115.87
C THR A 235 -20.18 16.60 -117.07
N GLY A 236 -20.16 15.25 -117.11
CA GLY A 236 -19.59 14.44 -118.19
C GLY A 236 -20.58 14.04 -119.29
N GLY A 237 -21.83 14.52 -119.21
CA GLY A 237 -22.83 14.39 -120.27
C GLY A 237 -22.80 15.59 -121.21
N ASN A 238 -21.80 15.64 -122.09
CA ASN A 238 -21.80 16.41 -123.35
C ASN A 238 -20.93 15.68 -124.36
#